data_AF-A0A970M9Y7-F1
#
_entry.id   AF-A0A970M9Y7-F1
#
_cell.length_a   1.000
_cell.length_b   1.000
_cell.length_c   1.000
_cell.angle_alpha   90.00
_cell.angle_beta   90.00
_cell.angle_gamma   90.00
#
_symmetry.space_group_name_H-M   'P 1'
#
loop_
_entity.id
_entity.type
_entity.pdbx_description
1 polymer ?
#
loop_
_entity_poly.entity_id
_entity_poly.type
_entity_poly.pdbx_seq_one_letter_code
_entity_poly.pdbx_strand_id
1 'polypeptide(L)'
;DDLLVLPFGLEGDHTDGHIDNLVRFVAPGHLVLNADCDVHSENHERLREIKDRLQFWMRRRSERGWRLDEVPLPTQRQLGDETLPANHLNFIFVNGALLVPRYGEDTDDEALRILSRALPHLRTEGVDCRLVIEEGGSLHCLSRQQPRLP
;
A
#
# COMPACT_ATOMS: atom_id res chain seq x y z
N ASP A 1 -1.42 -20.83 11.77
CA ASP A 1 -2.56 -20.05 11.24
C ASP A 1 -2.87 -18.91 12.18
N ASP A 2 -2.73 -17.68 11.70
CA ASP A 2 -2.95 -16.48 12.49
C ASP A 2 -3.57 -15.40 11.63
N LEU A 3 -4.48 -14.63 12.21
CA LEU A 3 -5.20 -13.55 11.53
C LEU A 3 -5.07 -12.27 12.36
N LEU A 4 -4.49 -11.25 11.76
CA LEU A 4 -4.52 -9.89 12.30
C LEU A 4 -5.64 -9.12 11.59
N VAL A 5 -6.58 -8.60 12.37
CA VAL A 5 -7.65 -7.72 11.88
C VAL A 5 -7.28 -6.28 12.23
N LEU A 6 -7.28 -5.41 11.23
CA LEU A 6 -7.04 -3.98 11.41
C LEU A 6 -8.37 -3.23 11.62
N PRO A 7 -8.37 -2.14 12.40
CA PRO A 7 -9.61 -1.52 12.88
C PRO A 7 -10.37 -0.69 11.83
N PHE A 8 -9.70 -0.20 10.78
CA PHE A 8 -10.30 0.68 9.77
C PHE A 8 -9.46 0.76 8.48
N GLY A 9 -10.12 1.25 7.41
CA GLY A 9 -9.59 1.63 6.10
C GLY A 9 -8.92 3.01 6.04
N LEU A 10 -8.52 3.42 4.83
CA LEU A 10 -8.27 4.83 4.55
C LEU A 10 -9.59 5.62 4.60
N GLU A 11 -9.52 6.89 4.99
CA GLU A 11 -10.64 7.82 4.88
C GLU A 11 -10.97 8.09 3.41
N GLY A 12 -12.27 8.11 3.09
CA GLY A 12 -12.74 8.22 1.70
C GLY A 12 -12.67 6.93 0.89
N ASP A 13 -12.22 5.81 1.46
CA ASP A 13 -12.19 4.53 0.77
C ASP A 13 -13.62 3.92 0.66
N HIS A 14 -14.14 3.85 -0.56
CA HIS A 14 -15.46 3.27 -0.87
C HIS A 14 -15.53 1.74 -0.73
N THR A 15 -14.41 1.07 -0.41
CA THR A 15 -14.34 -0.39 -0.29
C THR A 15 -14.56 -0.92 1.14
N ASP A 16 -15.04 -0.08 2.06
CA ASP A 16 -15.13 -0.38 3.50
C ASP A 16 -13.78 -0.75 4.14
N GLY A 17 -12.67 -0.29 3.54
CA GLY A 17 -11.31 -0.45 4.06
C GLY A 17 -10.58 -1.69 3.59
N HIS A 18 -10.52 -1.92 2.27
CA HIS A 18 -9.72 -3.00 1.73
C HIS A 18 -8.24 -2.92 2.14
N ILE A 19 -7.69 -4.06 2.54
CA ILE A 19 -6.33 -4.17 3.07
C ILE A 19 -5.25 -3.78 2.05
N ASP A 20 -5.53 -3.94 0.77
CA ASP A 20 -4.58 -3.66 -0.31
C ASP A 20 -4.30 -2.17 -0.53
N ASN A 21 -5.19 -1.31 -0.02
CA ASN A 21 -5.01 0.13 0.07
C ASN A 21 -4.29 0.57 1.35
N LEU A 22 -3.94 -0.34 2.26
CA LEU A 22 -3.38 -0.02 3.57
C LEU A 22 -2.00 -0.62 3.80
N VAL A 23 -1.91 -1.96 3.72
CA VAL A 23 -0.71 -2.71 4.08
C VAL A 23 -0.57 -3.92 3.18
N ARG A 24 0.66 -4.20 2.74
CA ARG A 24 0.98 -5.34 1.87
C ARG A 24 2.15 -6.13 2.41
N PHE A 25 2.08 -7.45 2.33
CA PHE A 25 3.28 -8.27 2.40
C PHE A 25 4.06 -8.12 1.08
N VAL A 26 5.35 -7.80 1.18
CA VAL A 26 6.27 -7.77 0.04
C VAL A 26 7.21 -8.96 0.03
N ALA A 27 7.53 -9.52 1.20
CA ALA A 27 8.26 -10.76 1.36
C ALA A 27 7.87 -11.45 2.68
N PRO A 28 8.24 -12.73 2.90
CA PRO A 28 8.05 -13.38 4.19
C PRO A 28 8.68 -12.55 5.32
N GLY A 29 7.87 -12.07 6.26
CA GLY A 29 8.31 -11.22 7.37
C GLY A 29 8.64 -9.78 7.01
N HIS A 30 8.21 -9.29 5.84
CA HIS A 30 8.40 -7.90 5.40
C HIS A 30 7.09 -7.32 4.88
N LEU A 31 6.60 -6.31 5.58
CA LEU A 31 5.41 -5.55 5.22
C LEU A 31 5.76 -4.13 4.79
N VAL A 32 4.88 -3.55 3.97
CA VAL A 32 4.85 -2.13 3.65
C VAL A 32 3.50 -1.56 4.05
N LEU A 33 3.48 -0.35 4.59
CA LEU A 33 2.29 0.34 5.11
C LEU A 33 2.25 1.77 4.55
N ASN A 34 1.07 2.28 4.19
CA ASN A 34 0.91 3.69 3.83
C ASN A 34 1.21 4.61 5.03
N ALA A 35 1.84 5.74 4.79
CA ALA A 35 2.10 6.75 5.81
C ALA A 35 1.76 8.14 5.27
N ASP A 36 0.82 8.80 5.92
CA ASP A 36 0.43 10.18 5.60
C ASP A 36 1.34 11.15 6.35
N CYS A 37 1.97 12.09 5.63
CA CYS A 37 2.81 13.11 6.23
C CYS A 37 2.02 14.31 6.77
N ASP A 38 0.75 14.47 6.36
CA ASP A 38 -0.11 15.52 6.91
C ASP A 38 -0.64 15.12 8.28
N VAL A 39 -0.01 15.64 9.33
CA VAL A 39 -0.36 15.38 10.74
C VAL A 39 -1.77 15.82 11.13
N HIS A 40 -2.44 16.61 10.28
CA HIS A 40 -3.82 17.07 10.51
C HIS A 40 -4.86 16.24 9.77
N SER A 41 -4.44 15.32 8.89
CA SER A 41 -5.34 14.41 8.20
C SER A 41 -5.83 13.28 9.13
N GLU A 42 -7.06 12.82 8.89
CA GLU A 42 -7.58 11.64 9.58
C GLU A 42 -6.79 10.36 9.24
N ASN A 43 -6.30 10.26 8.00
CA ASN A 43 -5.44 9.18 7.57
C ASN A 43 -4.15 9.08 8.37
N HIS A 44 -3.55 10.20 8.78
CA HIS A 44 -2.34 10.18 9.62
C HIS A 44 -2.58 9.48 10.96
N GLU A 45 -3.66 9.82 11.66
CA GLU A 45 -3.98 9.19 12.94
C GLU A 45 -4.32 7.71 12.76
N ARG A 46 -5.14 7.37 11.76
CA ARG A 46 -5.49 5.99 11.43
C ARG A 46 -4.24 5.14 11.13
N LEU A 47 -3.38 5.60 10.21
CA LEU A 47 -2.18 4.88 9.81
C LEU A 47 -1.18 4.73 10.96
N ARG A 48 -1.09 5.72 11.86
CA ARG A 48 -0.29 5.62 13.10
C ARG A 48 -0.80 4.50 14.01
N GLU A 49 -2.10 4.41 14.27
CA GLU A 49 -2.66 3.34 15.09
C GLU A 49 -2.45 1.96 14.46
N ILE A 50 -2.67 1.84 13.14
CA ILE A 50 -2.42 0.61 12.38
C ILE A 50 -0.95 0.18 12.51
N LYS A 51 -0.02 1.13 12.37
CA LYS A 51 1.42 0.90 12.54
C LYS A 51 1.74 0.32 13.91
N ASP A 52 1.23 0.92 14.98
CA ASP A 52 1.48 0.46 16.35
C ASP A 52 0.96 -0.97 16.57
N ARG A 53 -0.24 -1.27 16.07
CA ARG A 53 -0.84 -2.61 16.13
C ARG A 53 -0.03 -3.63 15.34
N LEU A 54 0.41 -3.29 14.12
CA LEU A 54 1.26 -4.13 13.29
C LEU A 54 2.58 -4.43 14.00
N GLN A 55 3.30 -3.41 14.47
CA GLN A 55 4.57 -3.60 15.15
C GLN A 55 4.45 -4.44 16.42
N PHE A 56 3.38 -4.25 17.19
CA PHE A 56 3.09 -5.08 18.35
C PHE A 56 2.83 -6.54 17.99
N TRP A 57 1.99 -6.78 16.98
CA TRP A 57 1.68 -8.12 16.51
C TRP A 57 2.91 -8.83 15.93
N MET A 58 3.70 -8.14 15.09
CA MET A 58 4.94 -8.63 14.49
C MET A 58 5.95 -9.10 15.57
N ARG A 59 6.15 -8.30 16.62
CA ARG A 59 7.05 -8.64 17.75
C ARG A 59 6.67 -9.93 18.48
N ARG A 60 5.38 -10.28 18.52
CA ARG A 60 4.91 -11.52 19.16
C ARG A 60 5.08 -12.76 18.32
N ARG A 61 5.20 -12.61 16.99
CA ARG A 61 5.19 -13.74 16.06
C ARG A 61 6.56 -14.20 15.63
N SER A 62 7.58 -13.37 15.83
CA SER A 62 8.92 -13.71 15.39
C SER A 62 9.96 -13.07 16.28
N GLU A 63 10.86 -13.90 16.80
CA GLU A 63 12.10 -13.45 17.43
C GLU A 63 13.05 -12.83 16.40
N ARG A 64 12.93 -13.25 15.13
CA ARG A 64 13.60 -12.61 14.00
C ARG A 64 12.81 -11.35 13.64
N GLY A 65 13.39 -10.17 13.81
CA GLY A 65 12.71 -8.90 13.58
C GLY A 65 12.10 -8.83 12.18
N TRP A 66 10.77 -8.91 12.10
CA TRP A 66 10.05 -8.60 10.87
C TRP A 66 10.24 -7.12 10.55
N ARG A 67 10.24 -6.79 9.25
CA ARG A 67 10.44 -5.43 8.76
C ARG A 67 9.11 -4.81 8.38
N LEU A 68 8.94 -3.54 8.75
CA LEU A 68 7.84 -2.68 8.31
C LEU A 68 8.46 -1.43 7.71
N ASP A 69 8.30 -1.24 6.39
CA ASP A 69 8.65 0.03 5.74
C ASP A 69 7.37 0.86 5.53
N GLU A 70 7.50 2.17 5.66
CA GLU A 70 6.42 3.12 5.39
C GLU A 70 6.57 3.67 3.98
N VAL A 71 5.48 3.70 3.23
CA VAL A 71 5.41 4.27 1.87
C VAL A 71 4.54 5.52 1.94
N PRO A 72 5.00 6.68 1.42
CA PRO A 72 4.24 7.92 1.54
C PRO A 72 2.88 7.79 0.86
N LEU A 73 1.84 8.27 1.52
CA LEU A 73 0.51 8.38 0.93
C LEU A 73 0.49 9.60 -0.01
N PRO A 74 0.07 9.45 -1.28
CA PRO A 74 -0.12 10.58 -2.18
C PRO A 74 -1.31 11.43 -1.73
N THR A 75 -1.46 12.61 -2.32
CA THR A 75 -2.60 13.47 -2.01
C THR A 75 -3.89 12.76 -2.40
N GLN A 76 -4.84 12.71 -1.47
CA GLN A 76 -6.14 12.10 -1.74
C GLN A 76 -6.89 12.93 -2.80
N ARG A 77 -7.28 12.29 -3.90
CA ARG A 77 -7.84 12.96 -5.07
C ARG A 77 -9.33 13.18 -4.89
N GLN A 78 -9.89 14.19 -5.55
CA GLN A 78 -11.32 14.49 -5.52
C GLN A 78 -11.89 14.36 -6.94
N LEU A 79 -13.03 13.68 -7.07
CA LEU A 79 -13.80 13.60 -8.31
C LEU A 79 -15.25 13.97 -8.00
N GLY A 80 -15.61 15.23 -8.29
CA GLY A 80 -16.88 15.79 -7.82
C GLY A 80 -16.89 15.87 -6.29
N ASP A 81 -17.87 15.21 -5.66
CA ASP A 81 -18.01 15.12 -4.20
C ASP A 81 -17.36 13.86 -3.61
N GLU A 82 -16.76 13.00 -4.44
CA GLU A 82 -16.13 11.74 -4.02
C GLU A 82 -14.63 11.90 -3.78
N THR A 83 -14.16 11.34 -2.67
CA THR A 83 -12.72 11.21 -2.38
C THR A 83 -12.21 9.90 -2.96
N LEU A 84 -11.18 9.96 -3.80
CA LEU A 84 -10.55 8.80 -4.40
C LEU A 84 -9.32 8.40 -3.57
N PRO A 85 -9.26 7.15 -3.04
CA PRO A 85 -8.24 6.71 -2.10
C PRO A 85 -6.92 6.35 -2.80
N ALA A 86 -6.30 7.34 -3.44
CA ALA A 86 -5.02 7.18 -4.15
C ALA A 86 -3.94 6.67 -3.19
N ASN A 87 -3.24 5.60 -3.59
CA ASN A 87 -2.18 5.00 -2.79
C ASN A 87 -1.21 4.18 -3.64
N HIS A 88 0.07 4.13 -3.26
CA HIS A 88 1.09 3.39 -4.01
C HIS A 88 1.09 1.87 -3.71
N LEU A 89 0.35 1.42 -2.70
CA LEU A 89 0.31 0.02 -2.28
C LEU A 89 -0.66 -0.84 -3.07
N ASN A 90 -1.53 -0.23 -3.88
CA ASN A 90 -2.36 -0.90 -4.87
C ASN A 90 -1.55 -1.36 -6.10
N PHE A 91 -0.29 -1.76 -5.88
CA PHE A 91 0.62 -2.32 -6.86
C PHE A 91 0.28 -3.78 -7.20
N ILE A 92 0.86 -4.26 -8.30
CA ILE A 92 0.78 -5.67 -8.71
C ILE A 92 2.15 -6.29 -8.89
N PHE A 93 2.25 -7.56 -8.49
CA PHE A 93 3.37 -8.41 -8.84
C PHE A 93 3.11 -9.03 -10.21
N VAL A 94 4.09 -8.90 -11.10
CA VAL A 94 4.18 -9.66 -12.35
C VAL A 94 5.49 -10.45 -12.34
N ASN A 95 5.66 -11.37 -13.30
CA ASN A 95 6.88 -12.18 -13.36
C ASN A 95 8.12 -11.28 -13.52
N GLY A 96 8.93 -11.21 -12.47
CA GLY A 96 10.18 -10.44 -12.43
C GLY A 96 10.03 -8.93 -12.20
N ALA A 97 8.83 -8.42 -11.93
CA ALA A 97 8.65 -6.99 -11.65
C ALA A 97 7.49 -6.68 -10.68
N LEU A 98 7.57 -5.50 -10.08
CA LEU A 98 6.51 -4.84 -9.32
C LEU A 98 6.06 -3.61 -10.11
N LEU A 99 4.77 -3.54 -10.46
CA LEU A 99 4.19 -2.36 -11.10
C LEU A 99 3.46 -1.52 -10.06
N VAL A 100 3.92 -0.29 -9.86
CA VAL A 100 3.48 0.62 -8.79
C VAL A 100 2.66 1.75 -9.41
N PRO A 101 1.46 2.05 -8.91
CA PRO A 101 0.67 3.15 -9.41
C PRO A 101 1.33 4.49 -9.06
N ARG A 102 1.30 5.40 -10.03
CA ARG A 102 1.82 6.78 -9.95
C ARG A 102 0.70 7.77 -10.14
N TYR A 103 0.82 8.90 -9.44
CA TYR A 103 -0.17 9.97 -9.45
C TYR A 103 0.43 11.32 -9.87
N GLY A 104 1.69 11.37 -10.28
CA GLY A 104 2.33 12.59 -10.78
C GLY A 104 2.72 13.56 -9.67
N GLU A 105 3.10 13.04 -8.52
CA GLU A 105 3.50 13.78 -7.31
C GLU A 105 4.86 13.28 -6.80
N ASP A 106 5.51 14.04 -5.93
CA ASP A 106 6.83 13.71 -5.37
C ASP A 106 6.84 12.37 -4.60
N THR A 107 5.68 11.95 -4.08
CA THR A 107 5.51 10.66 -3.41
C THR A 107 5.74 9.47 -4.34
N ASP A 108 5.54 9.64 -5.65
CA ASP A 108 5.76 8.59 -6.66
C ASP A 108 7.20 8.05 -6.59
N ASP A 109 8.18 8.95 -6.67
CA ASP A 109 9.59 8.59 -6.78
C ASP A 109 10.10 8.02 -5.45
N GLU A 110 9.61 8.56 -4.33
CA GLU A 110 9.92 8.05 -3.00
C GLU A 110 9.34 6.64 -2.78
N ALA A 111 8.09 6.40 -3.19
CA ALA A 111 7.46 5.09 -3.13
C ALA A 111 8.23 4.07 -3.98
N LEU A 112 8.58 4.40 -5.23
CA LEU A 112 9.40 3.55 -6.08
C LEU A 112 10.76 3.23 -5.43
N ARG A 113 11.41 4.23 -4.83
CA ARG A 113 12.70 4.06 -4.13
C ARG A 113 12.59 3.12 -2.94
N ILE A 114 11.53 3.24 -2.13
CA ILE A 114 11.30 2.37 -0.96
C ILE A 114 11.01 0.94 -1.42
N LEU A 115 10.07 0.77 -2.35
CA LEU A 115 9.65 -0.54 -2.85
C LEU A 115 10.78 -1.26 -3.59
N SER A 116 11.59 -0.55 -4.37
CA SER A 116 12.77 -1.12 -5.03
C SER A 116 13.82 -1.62 -4.03
N ARG A 117 14.04 -0.88 -2.92
CA ARG A 117 14.93 -1.34 -1.83
C ARG A 117 14.36 -2.52 -1.07
N ALA A 118 13.04 -2.61 -0.93
CA ALA A 118 12.38 -3.73 -0.29
C ALA A 118 12.42 -5.01 -1.15
N LEU A 119 12.44 -4.85 -2.48
CA LEU A 119 12.38 -5.93 -3.46
C LEU A 119 13.54 -5.86 -4.47
N PRO A 120 14.81 -5.95 -4.02
CA PRO A 120 15.99 -5.69 -4.88
C PRO A 120 16.17 -6.72 -6.02
N HIS A 121 15.42 -7.82 -5.99
CA HIS A 121 15.43 -8.88 -6.99
C HIS A 121 14.35 -8.71 -8.07
N LEU A 122 13.47 -7.72 -7.94
CA LEU A 122 12.45 -7.38 -8.93
C LEU A 122 12.77 -6.03 -9.56
N ARG A 123 12.37 -5.85 -10.82
CA ARG A 123 12.27 -4.51 -11.40
C ARG A 123 11.07 -3.80 -10.79
N THR A 124 11.26 -2.60 -10.24
CA THR A 124 10.15 -1.78 -9.72
C THR A 124 9.87 -0.67 -10.71
N GLU A 125 8.70 -0.71 -11.35
CA GLU A 125 8.33 0.19 -12.43
C GLU A 125 7.06 0.96 -12.06
N GLY A 126 7.03 2.26 -12.37
CA GLY A 126 5.87 3.10 -12.14
C GLY A 126 4.92 3.12 -13.33
N VAL A 127 3.62 3.13 -13.06
CA VAL A 127 2.56 3.22 -14.08
C VAL A 127 1.66 4.41 -13.76
N ASP A 128 1.45 5.31 -14.72
CA ASP A 128 0.51 6.43 -14.55
C ASP A 128 -0.91 5.89 -14.33
N CYS A 129 -1.46 6.16 -13.15
CA CYS A 129 -2.77 5.70 -12.70
C CYS A 129 -3.71 6.85 -12.38
N ARG A 130 -3.41 8.08 -12.83
CA ARG A 130 -4.27 9.26 -12.60
C ARG A 130 -5.66 9.11 -13.21
N LEU A 131 -5.76 8.49 -14.38
CA LEU A 131 -7.05 8.17 -15.01
C LEU A 131 -7.67 6.89 -14.41
N VAL A 132 -6.84 5.92 -14.01
CA VAL A 132 -7.33 4.65 -13.48
C VAL A 132 -8.06 4.85 -12.15
N ILE A 133 -7.55 5.72 -11.29
CA ILE A 133 -8.12 5.98 -9.96
C ILE A 133 -9.48 6.67 -10.01
N GLU A 134 -9.83 7.34 -11.12
CA GLU A 134 -11.17 7.92 -11.33
C GLU A 134 -12.25 6.83 -11.44
N GLU A 135 -11.88 5.57 -11.70
CA GLU A 135 -12.79 4.42 -11.71
C GLU A 135 -12.85 3.70 -10.34
N GLY A 136 -12.38 4.34 -9.27
CA GLY A 136 -12.53 3.85 -7.88
C GLY A 136 -11.50 2.81 -7.42
N GLY A 137 -10.42 2.58 -8.18
CA GLY A 137 -9.37 1.62 -7.82
C GLY A 137 -8.07 1.83 -8.59
N SER A 138 -7.07 0.96 -8.37
CA SER A 138 -5.83 1.01 -9.14
C SER A 138 -5.42 -0.36 -9.70
N LEU A 139 -4.14 -0.52 -10.03
CA LEU A 139 -3.62 -1.70 -10.73
C LEU A 139 -4.03 -3.02 -10.07
N HIS A 140 -3.99 -3.10 -8.73
CA HIS A 140 -4.32 -4.31 -8.00
C HIS A 140 -5.79 -4.69 -8.15
N CYS A 141 -6.70 -3.72 -7.99
CA CYS A 141 -8.14 -3.92 -8.12
C CYS A 141 -8.56 -4.45 -9.50
N LEU A 142 -7.82 -4.08 -10.55
CA LEU A 142 -8.09 -4.49 -11.94
C LEU A 142 -7.49 -5.85 -12.31
N SER A 143 -6.79 -6.50 -11.38
CA SER A 143 -5.97 -7.67 -11.68
C SER A 143 -6.33 -8.88 -10.83
N ARG A 144 -5.98 -10.07 -11.34
CA ARG A 144 -5.95 -11.30 -10.55
C ARG A 144 -4.86 -12.21 -11.09
N GLN A 145 -3.88 -12.53 -10.25
CA GLN A 145 -2.80 -13.43 -10.62
C GLN A 145 -3.30 -14.87 -10.72
N GLN A 146 -2.80 -15.60 -11.72
CA GLN A 146 -2.92 -17.05 -11.82
C GLN A 146 -1.54 -17.68 -11.58
N PRO A 147 -1.33 -18.36 -10.45
CA PRO A 147 -0.08 -19.04 -10.17
C PRO A 147 0.21 -20.11 -11.22
N ARG A 148 1.47 -20.21 -11.65
CA ARG A 148 1.92 -21.34 -12.46
C ARG A 148 1.90 -22.60 -11.59
N LEU A 149 1.27 -23.66 -12.09
CA LEU A 149 1.31 -24.96 -11.42
C LEU A 149 2.75 -25.51 -11.40
N PRO A 150 3.15 -26.25 -10.35
CA PRO A 150 4.47 -26.87 -10.24
C PRO A 150 4.84 -27.75 -11.45
#